data_AF-A0A7W3NPV2-F1
#
_entry.id   AF-A0A7W3NPV2-F1
#
_cell.length_a   1.000
_cell.length_b   1.000
_cell.length_c   1.000
_cell.angle_alpha   90.00
_cell.angle_beta   90.00
_cell.angle_gamma   90.00
#
_symmetry.space_group_name_H-M   'P 1'
#
loop_
_entity.id
_entity.type
_entity.pdbx_description
1 polymer ?
#
loop_
_entity_poly.entity_id
_entity_poly.type
_entity_poly.pdbx_seq_one_letter_code
_entity_poly.pdbx_strand_id
1 'polypeptide(L)'
;MADIELKRLKASEVVLKASRLARLVGHTELTEFLGFERNGYPTDGPALTWIERAGRWADREKETFYTQSIAKVEAQVESAQQAIDAMRGGGNYSGDMALVAARAHDERILHSSASLSTWTGIFGQVVATVYDMVTEIYHELLFSELQASLFADAQERVDGSLAVASGTALEKIERISDRLRDGDPESVSQALTTCRRLIDSSADYVFPARDEPYKIRDEVDLKVGPQQVLNRLQAHTHACGASKSRRDRLRRTLFDLYGRCSAGTHAEVTIDEARFIFLQTYIALGEILTLSAPEVGNS
;
A
#
# COMPACT_ATOMS: atom_id res chain seq x y z
N MET A 1 -14.09 -10.87 7.39
CA MET A 1 -14.29 -10.00 8.56
C MET A 1 -15.48 -10.41 9.42
N ALA A 2 -16.62 -10.85 8.85
CA ALA A 2 -17.82 -11.22 9.62
C ALA A 2 -17.62 -12.27 10.75
N ASP A 3 -16.70 -13.24 10.59
CA ASP A 3 -16.43 -14.26 11.62
C ASP A 3 -15.64 -13.74 12.84
N ILE A 4 -14.95 -12.60 12.73
CA ILE A 4 -14.29 -11.94 13.87
C ILE A 4 -15.31 -11.16 14.71
N GLU A 5 -16.41 -10.72 14.08
CA GLU A 5 -17.39 -9.82 14.68
C GLU A 5 -18.61 -10.55 15.28
N LEU A 6 -18.96 -11.73 14.77
CA LEU A 6 -20.20 -12.43 15.16
C LEU A 6 -20.00 -13.76 15.91
N LYS A 7 -18.76 -14.27 15.98
CA LYS A 7 -18.38 -15.41 16.83
C LYS A 7 -17.23 -14.93 17.71
N ARG A 8 -17.36 -14.99 19.05
CA ARG A 8 -16.22 -14.76 19.95
C ARG A 8 -15.17 -15.84 19.68
N LEU A 9 -14.27 -15.58 18.73
CA LEU A 9 -13.09 -16.41 18.52
C LEU A 9 -12.28 -16.42 19.82
N LYS A 10 -11.70 -17.57 20.13
CA LYS A 10 -10.69 -17.65 21.18
C LYS A 10 -9.49 -16.78 20.77
N ALA A 11 -8.85 -16.08 21.70
CA ALA A 11 -7.62 -15.33 21.43
C ALA A 11 -6.52 -16.22 20.82
N SER A 12 -6.42 -17.50 21.21
CA SER A 12 -5.54 -18.46 20.54
C SER A 12 -5.88 -18.67 19.06
N GLU A 13 -7.16 -18.70 18.71
CA GLU A 13 -7.61 -18.78 17.32
C GLU A 13 -7.30 -17.48 16.55
N VAL A 14 -7.48 -16.32 17.19
CA VAL A 14 -7.09 -15.01 16.64
C VAL A 14 -5.59 -14.99 16.35
N VAL A 15 -4.76 -15.40 17.31
CA VAL A 15 -3.31 -15.48 17.19
C VAL A 15 -2.90 -16.42 16.04
N LEU A 16 -3.54 -17.59 15.91
CA LEU A 16 -3.25 -18.54 14.82
C LEU A 16 -3.66 -18.01 13.44
N LYS A 17 -4.80 -17.33 13.33
CA LYS A 17 -5.25 -16.70 12.08
C LYS A 17 -4.33 -15.54 11.70
N ALA A 18 -4.01 -14.65 12.63
CA ALA A 18 -3.06 -13.57 12.42
C ALA A 18 -1.67 -14.09 12.04
N SER A 19 -1.26 -15.25 12.56
CA SER A 19 0.02 -15.89 12.20
C SER A 19 0.07 -16.37 10.75
N ARG A 20 -1.09 -16.72 10.16
CA ARG A 20 -1.17 -17.05 8.74
C ARG A 20 -1.04 -15.79 7.89
N LEU A 21 -1.72 -14.71 8.30
CA LEU A 21 -1.60 -13.41 7.65
C LEU A 21 -0.16 -12.90 7.69
N ALA A 22 0.48 -12.87 8.87
CA ALA A 22 1.84 -12.39 9.05
C ALA A 22 2.84 -13.12 8.13
N ARG A 23 2.67 -14.43 7.92
CA ARG A 23 3.48 -15.21 6.98
C ARG A 23 3.17 -14.88 5.51
N LEU A 24 1.91 -14.61 5.18
CA LEU A 24 1.50 -14.26 3.82
C LEU A 24 2.08 -12.91 3.41
N VAL A 25 2.10 -11.94 4.31
CA VAL A 25 2.57 -10.57 4.05
C VAL A 25 4.04 -10.34 4.41
N GLY A 26 4.71 -11.32 5.03
CA GLY A 26 6.11 -11.18 5.46
C GLY A 26 6.32 -10.19 6.62
N HIS A 27 5.30 -9.92 7.43
CA HIS A 27 5.37 -8.91 8.49
C HIS A 27 6.11 -9.44 9.71
N THR A 28 7.34 -8.96 9.91
CA THR A 28 8.29 -9.47 10.91
C THR A 28 7.85 -9.22 12.34
N GLU A 29 7.43 -8.00 12.67
CA GLU A 29 6.97 -7.64 14.02
C GLU A 29 5.76 -8.45 14.48
N LEU A 30 4.72 -8.53 13.64
CA LEU A 30 3.55 -9.38 13.91
C LEU A 30 3.95 -10.85 14.06
N THR A 31 4.88 -11.35 13.24
CA THR A 31 5.38 -12.73 13.37
C THR A 31 6.06 -12.97 14.71
N GLU A 32 6.90 -12.03 15.16
CA GLU A 32 7.59 -12.08 16.44
C GLU A 32 6.61 -12.04 17.61
N PHE A 33 5.72 -11.05 17.64
CA PHE A 33 4.69 -10.90 18.67
C PHE A 33 3.84 -12.16 18.83
N LEU A 34 3.33 -12.70 17.70
CA LEU A 34 2.54 -13.92 17.70
C LEU A 34 3.38 -15.17 18.05
N GLY A 35 4.70 -15.12 17.84
CA GLY A 35 5.65 -16.11 18.35
C GLY A 35 5.60 -16.20 19.87
N PHE A 36 5.70 -15.07 20.57
CA PHE A 36 5.60 -15.01 22.02
C PHE A 36 4.21 -15.43 22.51
N GLU A 37 3.15 -14.99 21.85
CA GLU A 37 1.79 -15.37 22.23
C GLU A 37 1.51 -16.87 22.11
N ARG A 38 2.16 -17.57 21.16
CA ARG A 38 2.03 -19.03 21.02
C ARG A 38 2.92 -19.82 21.98
N ASN A 39 4.15 -19.38 22.17
CA ASN A 39 5.17 -20.18 22.86
C ASN A 39 5.38 -19.76 24.32
N GLY A 40 4.91 -18.57 24.69
CA GLY A 40 5.26 -17.89 25.93
C GLY A 40 6.39 -16.88 25.75
N TYR A 41 6.53 -15.99 26.72
CA TYR A 41 7.53 -14.94 26.74
C TYR A 41 8.81 -15.43 27.43
N PRO A 42 10.00 -15.09 26.88
CA PRO A 42 11.26 -15.43 27.50
C PRO A 42 11.43 -14.68 28.83
N THR A 43 12.13 -15.32 29.77
CA THR A 43 12.52 -14.70 31.04
C THR A 43 13.86 -13.97 30.94
N ASP A 44 14.63 -14.28 29.90
CA ASP A 44 15.95 -13.76 29.60
C ASP A 44 15.94 -13.12 28.20
N GLY A 45 15.85 -11.80 28.12
CA GLY A 45 16.02 -11.06 26.87
C GLY A 45 14.97 -9.96 26.60
N PRO A 46 15.12 -9.25 25.46
CA PRO A 46 14.36 -8.05 25.15
C PRO A 46 12.96 -8.39 24.58
N ALA A 47 12.03 -8.84 25.42
CA ALA A 47 10.61 -8.94 25.07
C ALA A 47 9.77 -7.79 25.67
N LEU A 48 10.41 -6.79 26.27
CA LEU A 48 9.76 -5.72 27.05
C LEU A 48 8.69 -4.97 26.25
N THR A 49 8.96 -4.64 24.99
CA THR A 49 8.01 -3.97 24.10
C THR A 49 6.73 -4.80 23.92
N TRP A 50 6.89 -6.11 23.72
CA TRP A 50 5.78 -7.05 23.54
C TRP A 50 5.05 -7.38 24.83
N ILE A 51 5.75 -7.41 25.96
CA ILE A 51 5.17 -7.55 27.32
C ILE A 51 4.25 -6.37 27.60
N GLU A 52 4.71 -5.15 27.29
CA GLU A 52 3.92 -3.94 27.44
C GLU A 52 2.71 -3.94 26.51
N ARG A 53 2.90 -4.19 25.21
CA ARG A 53 1.80 -4.22 24.23
C ARG A 53 0.73 -5.26 24.58
N ALA A 54 1.12 -6.44 25.08
CA ALA A 54 0.17 -7.48 25.50
C ALA A 54 -0.39 -7.32 26.93
N GLY A 55 -0.02 -6.27 27.66
CA GLY A 55 -0.52 -6.02 29.02
C GLY A 55 -0.08 -7.09 30.03
N ARG A 56 1.12 -7.65 29.85
CA ARG A 56 1.61 -8.81 30.60
C ARG A 56 2.22 -8.47 31.96
N TRP A 57 2.33 -7.20 32.33
CA TRP A 57 2.91 -6.77 33.60
C TRP A 57 2.06 -7.22 34.80
N ALA A 58 2.70 -7.90 35.76
CA ALA A 58 2.11 -8.22 37.06
C ALA A 58 2.47 -7.13 38.09
N ASP A 59 3.72 -6.70 38.10
CA ASP A 59 4.23 -5.58 38.89
C ASP A 59 5.36 -4.91 38.11
N ARG A 60 5.17 -3.64 37.73
CA ARG A 60 6.13 -2.86 36.93
C ARG A 60 7.35 -2.43 37.76
N GLU A 61 7.18 -2.19 39.06
CA GLU A 61 8.28 -1.76 39.93
C GLU A 61 9.23 -2.92 40.23
N LYS A 62 8.68 -4.13 40.36
CA LYS A 62 9.46 -5.35 40.58
C LYS A 62 9.86 -6.07 39.29
N GLU A 63 9.55 -5.49 38.13
CA GLU A 63 9.79 -6.07 36.80
C GLU A 63 9.27 -7.51 36.64
N THR A 64 8.12 -7.82 37.24
CA THR A 64 7.50 -9.15 37.14
C THR A 64 6.35 -9.15 36.13
N PHE A 65 6.27 -10.19 35.32
CA PHE A 65 5.28 -10.31 34.25
C PHE A 65 4.85 -11.76 34.02
N TYR A 66 3.73 -11.92 33.32
CA TYR A 66 3.15 -13.22 32.99
C TYR A 66 3.75 -13.79 31.71
N THR A 67 4.49 -14.89 31.82
CA THR A 67 5.24 -15.49 30.70
C THR A 67 4.43 -16.48 29.85
N GLN A 68 3.21 -16.81 30.28
CA GLN A 68 2.45 -17.92 29.73
C GLN A 68 1.93 -17.64 28.32
N SER A 69 1.94 -18.64 27.43
CA SER A 69 1.29 -18.57 26.12
C SER A 69 -0.21 -18.20 26.23
N ILE A 70 -0.79 -17.58 25.21
CA ILE A 70 -2.21 -17.20 25.18
C ILE A 70 -3.15 -18.38 25.45
N ALA A 71 -2.83 -19.58 24.94
CA ALA A 71 -3.63 -20.78 25.18
C ALA A 71 -3.69 -21.17 26.67
N LYS A 72 -2.61 -20.92 27.42
CA LYS A 72 -2.58 -21.14 28.87
C LYS A 72 -3.36 -20.05 29.61
N VAL A 73 -3.28 -18.79 29.15
CA VAL A 73 -4.10 -17.69 29.68
C VAL A 73 -5.59 -18.00 29.50
N GLU A 74 -5.99 -18.50 28.33
CA GLU A 74 -7.37 -18.94 28.07
C GLU A 74 -7.81 -20.08 28.99
N ALA A 75 -6.97 -21.09 29.19
CA ALA A 75 -7.25 -22.16 30.13
C ALA A 75 -7.41 -21.64 31.57
N GLN A 76 -6.68 -20.59 31.94
CA GLN A 76 -6.83 -19.95 33.26
C GLN A 76 -8.09 -19.11 33.38
N VAL A 77 -8.53 -18.42 32.32
CA VAL A 77 -9.86 -17.78 32.27
C VAL A 77 -10.94 -18.83 32.48
N GLU A 78 -10.89 -19.93 31.73
CA GLU A 78 -11.88 -21.01 31.83
C GLU A 78 -11.88 -21.66 33.22
N SER A 79 -10.71 -21.97 33.76
CA SER A 79 -10.58 -22.55 35.10
C SER A 79 -11.10 -21.62 36.19
N ALA A 80 -10.77 -20.33 36.14
CA ALA A 80 -11.24 -19.35 37.13
C ALA A 80 -12.76 -19.17 37.05
N GLN A 81 -13.31 -19.14 35.84
CA GLN A 81 -14.75 -19.07 35.63
C GLN A 81 -15.47 -20.31 36.18
N GLN A 82 -14.97 -21.51 35.88
CA GLN A 82 -15.52 -22.76 36.42
C GLN A 82 -15.46 -22.81 37.95
N ALA A 83 -14.36 -22.32 38.56
CA ALA A 83 -14.25 -22.25 40.02
C ALA A 83 -15.32 -21.33 40.62
N ILE A 84 -15.51 -20.13 40.04
CA ILE A 84 -16.56 -19.20 40.47
C ILE A 84 -17.94 -19.83 40.31
N ASP A 85 -18.21 -20.48 39.18
CA ASP A 85 -19.50 -21.13 38.91
C ASP A 85 -19.78 -22.31 39.84
N ALA A 86 -18.78 -23.14 40.15
CA ALA A 86 -18.92 -24.23 41.12
C ALA A 86 -19.19 -23.71 42.54
N MET A 87 -18.76 -22.49 42.85
CA MET A 87 -19.02 -21.84 44.13
C MET A 87 -20.36 -21.09 44.16
N ARG A 88 -21.02 -20.87 43.01
CA ARG A 88 -22.36 -20.25 42.95
C ARG A 88 -23.38 -21.16 43.63
N GLY A 89 -23.88 -20.72 44.79
CA GLY A 89 -24.86 -21.46 45.60
C GLY A 89 -24.26 -22.18 46.82
N GLY A 90 -22.93 -22.18 46.99
CA GLY A 90 -22.29 -22.48 48.27
C GLY A 90 -22.36 -21.28 49.23
N GLY A 91 -22.31 -21.52 50.55
CA GLY A 91 -22.36 -20.44 51.55
C GLY A 91 -23.25 -20.72 52.76
N ASN A 92 -24.21 -21.64 52.65
CA ASN A 92 -25.08 -22.04 53.75
C ASN A 92 -24.39 -23.07 54.65
N TYR A 93 -23.41 -22.63 55.42
CA TYR A 93 -22.72 -23.44 56.41
C TYR A 93 -23.42 -23.35 57.77
N SER A 94 -23.47 -24.45 58.51
CA SER A 94 -24.03 -24.51 59.87
C SER A 94 -23.11 -25.30 60.81
N GLY A 95 -23.27 -25.11 62.12
CA GLY A 95 -22.41 -25.71 63.15
C GLY A 95 -21.23 -24.83 63.58
N ASP A 96 -20.43 -25.32 64.53
CA ASP A 96 -19.39 -24.55 65.23
C ASP A 96 -18.30 -23.97 64.31
N MET A 97 -18.10 -24.57 63.14
CA MET A 97 -17.11 -24.16 62.14
C MET A 97 -17.70 -23.34 60.97
N ALA A 98 -18.97 -22.97 61.02
CA ALA A 98 -19.67 -22.29 59.91
C ALA A 98 -19.00 -20.98 59.48
N LEU A 99 -18.54 -20.16 60.44
CA LEU A 99 -17.86 -18.89 60.15
C LEU A 99 -16.52 -19.10 59.43
N VAL A 100 -15.78 -20.16 59.79
CA VAL A 100 -14.50 -20.50 59.16
C VAL A 100 -14.72 -21.01 57.74
N ALA A 101 -15.73 -21.86 57.53
CA ALA A 101 -16.10 -22.36 56.22
C ALA A 101 -16.59 -21.23 55.28
N ALA A 102 -17.36 -20.28 55.80
CA ALA A 102 -17.80 -19.10 55.05
C ALA A 102 -16.62 -18.23 54.62
N ARG A 103 -15.69 -17.90 55.53
CA ARG A 103 -14.49 -17.11 55.19
C ARG A 103 -13.62 -17.79 54.13
N ALA A 104 -13.39 -19.09 54.27
CA ALA A 104 -12.60 -19.85 53.29
C ALA A 104 -13.27 -19.91 51.91
N HIS A 105 -14.61 -19.90 51.85
CA HIS A 105 -15.38 -19.83 50.61
C HIS A 105 -15.27 -18.44 49.97
N ASP A 106 -15.48 -17.36 50.74
CA ASP A 106 -15.35 -15.98 50.27
C ASP A 106 -13.92 -15.69 49.76
N GLU A 107 -12.89 -16.14 50.48
CA GLU A 107 -11.48 -15.99 50.06
C GLU A 107 -11.20 -16.68 48.71
N ARG A 108 -11.77 -17.88 48.48
CA ARG A 108 -11.63 -18.59 47.21
C ARG A 108 -12.35 -17.90 46.06
N ILE A 109 -13.52 -17.32 46.32
CA ILE A 109 -14.25 -16.52 45.33
C ILE A 109 -13.43 -15.29 44.96
N LEU A 110 -12.92 -14.55 45.95
CA LEU A 110 -12.10 -13.35 45.72
C LEU A 110 -10.83 -13.68 44.92
N HIS A 111 -10.14 -14.77 45.29
CA HIS A 111 -8.94 -15.22 44.57
C HIS A 111 -9.23 -15.60 43.12
N SER A 112 -10.31 -16.35 42.88
CA SER A 112 -10.73 -16.77 41.53
C SER A 112 -11.17 -15.57 40.69
N SER A 113 -11.88 -14.62 41.30
CA SER A 113 -12.35 -13.39 40.63
C SER A 113 -11.19 -12.48 40.25
N ALA A 114 -10.20 -12.31 41.14
CA ALA A 114 -8.99 -11.55 40.85
C ALA A 114 -8.21 -12.18 39.68
N SER A 115 -8.04 -13.51 39.72
CA SER A 115 -7.39 -14.26 38.64
C SER A 115 -8.14 -14.09 37.31
N LEU A 116 -9.46 -14.25 37.32
CA LEU A 116 -10.30 -14.09 36.12
C LEU A 116 -10.16 -12.68 35.52
N SER A 117 -10.16 -11.65 36.35
CA SER A 117 -9.97 -10.26 35.92
C SER A 117 -8.62 -10.06 35.23
N THR A 118 -7.53 -10.52 35.84
CA THR A 118 -6.18 -10.44 35.28
C THR A 118 -6.09 -11.15 33.93
N TRP A 119 -6.54 -12.40 33.84
CA TRP A 119 -6.40 -13.19 32.60
C TRP A 119 -7.30 -12.66 31.48
N THR A 120 -8.50 -12.17 31.81
CA THR A 120 -9.40 -11.53 30.85
C THR A 120 -8.82 -10.21 30.33
N GLY A 121 -8.13 -9.45 31.20
CA GLY A 121 -7.42 -8.22 30.80
C GLY A 121 -6.31 -8.49 29.79
N ILE A 122 -5.44 -9.46 30.07
CA ILE A 122 -4.37 -9.88 29.15
C ILE A 122 -4.98 -10.40 27.83
N PHE A 123 -6.02 -11.22 27.92
CA PHE A 123 -6.76 -11.71 26.75
C PHE A 123 -7.22 -10.57 25.84
N GLY A 124 -7.90 -9.56 26.41
CA GLY A 124 -8.40 -8.42 25.66
C GLY A 124 -7.29 -7.59 25.04
N GLN A 125 -6.21 -7.36 25.78
CA GLN A 125 -5.08 -6.56 25.33
C GLN A 125 -4.30 -7.22 24.18
N VAL A 126 -4.14 -8.55 24.21
CA VAL A 126 -3.54 -9.31 23.10
C VAL A 126 -4.40 -9.19 21.84
N VAL A 127 -5.72 -9.38 21.96
CA VAL A 127 -6.64 -9.26 20.81
C VAL A 127 -6.61 -7.84 20.22
N ALA A 128 -6.62 -6.81 21.07
CA ALA A 128 -6.51 -5.42 20.63
C ALA A 128 -5.18 -5.16 19.90
N THR A 129 -4.06 -5.63 20.45
CA THR A 129 -2.75 -5.48 19.81
C THR A 129 -2.69 -6.16 18.44
N VAL A 130 -3.23 -7.38 18.33
CA VAL A 130 -3.33 -8.06 17.02
C VAL A 130 -4.19 -7.26 16.06
N TYR A 131 -5.34 -6.73 16.51
CA TYR A 131 -6.22 -5.93 15.68
C TYR A 131 -5.53 -4.68 15.14
N ASP A 132 -4.81 -3.95 15.99
CA ASP A 132 -4.10 -2.73 15.60
C ASP A 132 -3.06 -3.03 14.50
N MET A 133 -2.22 -4.05 14.70
CA MET A 133 -1.20 -4.45 13.71
C MET A 133 -1.82 -4.97 12.40
N VAL A 134 -2.93 -5.72 12.48
CA VAL A 134 -3.65 -6.18 11.28
C VAL A 134 -4.27 -5.00 10.52
N THR A 135 -4.72 -3.97 11.24
CA THR A 135 -5.28 -2.75 10.66
C THR A 135 -4.21 -1.93 9.94
N GLU A 136 -3.00 -1.86 10.50
CA GLU A 136 -1.84 -1.24 9.83
C GLU A 136 -1.53 -1.95 8.51
N ILE A 137 -1.40 -3.29 8.53
CA ILE A 137 -1.20 -4.12 7.33
C ILE A 137 -2.31 -3.89 6.30
N TYR A 138 -3.57 -3.83 6.75
CA TYR A 138 -4.70 -3.59 5.86
C TYR A 138 -4.58 -2.25 5.12
N HIS A 139 -4.22 -1.17 5.82
CA HIS A 139 -4.06 0.14 5.18
C HIS A 139 -2.87 0.17 4.22
N GLU A 140 -1.75 -0.48 4.56
CA GLU A 140 -0.60 -0.60 3.66
C GLU A 140 -0.97 -1.34 2.37
N LEU A 141 -1.66 -2.47 2.48
CA LEU A 141 -2.12 -3.25 1.33
C LEU A 141 -3.14 -2.50 0.50
N LEU A 142 -4.13 -1.85 1.13
CA LEU A 142 -5.14 -1.04 0.44
C LEU A 142 -4.50 0.10 -0.36
N PHE A 143 -3.50 0.76 0.23
CA PHE A 143 -2.78 1.83 -0.45
C PHE A 143 -1.93 1.29 -1.60
N SER A 144 -1.27 0.15 -1.43
CA SER A 144 -0.50 -0.51 -2.48
C SER A 144 -1.40 -0.96 -3.64
N GLU A 145 -2.57 -1.53 -3.36
CA GLU A 145 -3.55 -1.95 -4.37
C GLU A 145 -4.10 -0.75 -5.14
N LEU A 146 -4.50 0.32 -4.43
CA LEU A 146 -4.99 1.55 -5.07
C LEU A 146 -3.94 2.17 -5.99
N GLN A 147 -2.67 2.19 -5.57
CA GLN A 147 -1.58 2.68 -6.41
C GLN A 147 -1.34 1.77 -7.62
N ALA A 148 -1.33 0.46 -7.42
CA ALA A 148 -1.15 -0.51 -8.49
C ALA A 148 -2.28 -0.43 -9.51
N SER A 149 -3.54 -0.29 -9.07
CA SER A 149 -4.70 -0.20 -9.96
C SER A 149 -4.72 1.11 -10.74
N LEU A 150 -4.43 2.25 -10.10
CA LEU A 150 -4.35 3.54 -10.81
C LEU A 150 -3.23 3.55 -11.84
N PHE A 151 -2.08 2.96 -11.51
CA PHE A 151 -0.98 2.84 -12.46
C PHE A 151 -1.31 1.86 -13.58
N ALA A 152 -1.90 0.70 -13.28
CA ALA A 152 -2.31 -0.29 -14.28
C ALA A 152 -3.36 0.27 -15.25
N ASP A 153 -4.40 0.94 -14.74
CA ASP A 153 -5.44 1.58 -15.57
C ASP A 153 -4.85 2.68 -16.46
N ALA A 154 -3.95 3.50 -15.89
CA ALA A 154 -3.25 4.50 -16.68
C ALA A 154 -2.37 3.84 -17.73
N GLN A 155 -1.61 2.81 -17.35
CA GLN A 155 -0.72 2.09 -18.24
C GLN A 155 -1.49 1.45 -19.40
N GLU A 156 -2.56 0.71 -19.13
CA GLU A 156 -3.39 0.06 -20.16
C GLU A 156 -3.94 1.07 -21.18
N ARG A 157 -4.45 2.21 -20.70
CA ARG A 157 -4.95 3.27 -21.57
C ARG A 157 -3.85 3.86 -22.45
N VAL A 158 -2.67 4.11 -21.87
CA VAL A 158 -1.53 4.68 -22.60
C VAL A 158 -0.96 3.69 -23.60
N ASP A 159 -0.74 2.42 -23.21
CA ASP A 159 -0.26 1.35 -24.08
C ASP A 159 -1.23 1.11 -25.24
N GLY A 160 -2.53 1.04 -24.97
CA GLY A 160 -3.57 0.91 -26.00
C GLY A 160 -3.56 2.07 -26.99
N SER A 161 -3.50 3.31 -26.49
CA SER A 161 -3.41 4.51 -27.34
C SER A 161 -2.11 4.55 -28.16
N LEU A 162 -0.98 4.18 -27.57
CA LEU A 162 0.32 4.16 -28.26
C LEU A 162 0.40 3.05 -29.31
N ALA A 163 -0.15 1.87 -29.04
CA ALA A 163 -0.22 0.76 -29.99
C ALA A 163 -1.01 1.13 -31.24
N VAL A 164 -2.14 1.83 -31.07
CA VAL A 164 -2.96 2.34 -32.18
C VAL A 164 -2.22 3.47 -32.90
N ALA A 165 -1.56 4.37 -32.17
CA ALA A 165 -0.91 5.55 -32.72
C ALA A 165 0.37 5.27 -33.50
N SER A 166 1.18 4.32 -33.04
CA SER A 166 2.42 3.98 -33.71
C SER A 166 2.57 2.48 -33.53
N GLY A 167 2.36 1.70 -34.59
CA GLY A 167 2.47 0.24 -34.54
C GLY A 167 3.81 -0.28 -33.99
N THR A 168 4.85 0.56 -33.99
CA THR A 168 6.17 0.27 -33.39
C THR A 168 6.40 0.96 -32.03
N ALA A 169 5.37 1.53 -31.38
CA ALA A 169 5.52 2.28 -30.13
C ALA A 169 5.84 1.35 -28.96
N LEU A 170 5.15 0.21 -28.89
CA LEU A 170 5.41 -0.82 -27.87
C LEU A 170 6.84 -1.38 -27.99
N GLU A 171 7.29 -1.69 -29.21
CA GLU A 171 8.69 -2.10 -29.46
C GLU A 171 9.71 -1.03 -29.01
N LYS A 172 9.40 0.27 -29.19
CA LYS A 172 10.26 1.37 -28.71
C LYS A 172 10.29 1.42 -27.18
N ILE A 173 9.16 1.19 -26.51
CA ILE A 173 9.06 1.14 -25.05
C ILE A 173 9.90 -0.01 -24.49
N GLU A 174 9.77 -1.21 -25.07
CA GLU A 174 10.58 -2.38 -24.67
C GLU A 174 12.08 -2.08 -24.81
N ARG A 175 12.50 -1.53 -25.95
CA ARG A 175 13.91 -1.13 -26.17
C ARG A 175 14.42 -0.06 -25.21
N ILE A 176 13.55 0.85 -24.76
CA ILE A 176 13.93 1.83 -23.72
C ILE A 176 14.13 1.11 -22.39
N SER A 177 13.21 0.21 -22.02
CA SER A 177 13.26 -0.56 -20.78
C SER A 177 14.52 -1.42 -20.67
N ASP A 178 14.88 -2.12 -21.73
CA ASP A 178 16.10 -2.95 -21.78
C ASP A 178 17.36 -2.11 -21.58
N ARG A 179 17.46 -0.98 -22.30
CA ARG A 179 18.62 -0.07 -22.18
C ARG A 179 18.74 0.58 -20.82
N LEU A 180 17.62 0.95 -20.20
CA LEU A 180 17.61 1.51 -18.84
C LEU A 180 17.91 0.45 -17.75
N ARG A 181 17.86 -0.85 -18.11
CA ARG A 181 18.29 -1.95 -17.25
C ARG A 181 19.80 -2.18 -17.33
N ASP A 182 20.39 -2.09 -18.52
CA ASP A 182 21.83 -2.22 -18.73
C ASP A 182 22.62 -1.12 -18.01
N GLY A 183 22.07 0.10 -17.99
CA GLY A 183 22.50 1.17 -17.10
C GLY A 183 23.82 1.85 -17.45
N ASP A 184 24.52 1.41 -18.51
CA ASP A 184 25.71 2.11 -18.98
C ASP A 184 25.36 3.45 -19.68
N PRO A 185 26.29 4.43 -19.73
CA PRO A 185 26.00 5.75 -20.29
C PRO A 185 25.54 5.75 -21.74
N GLU A 186 26.03 4.82 -22.57
CA GLU A 186 25.64 4.70 -23.98
C GLU A 186 24.21 4.18 -24.08
N SER A 187 23.86 3.16 -23.30
CA SER A 187 22.47 2.66 -23.21
C SER A 187 21.50 3.74 -22.74
N VAL A 188 21.87 4.55 -21.74
CA VAL A 188 21.07 5.71 -21.30
C VAL A 188 20.87 6.72 -22.44
N SER A 189 21.93 7.08 -23.15
CA SER A 189 21.85 7.99 -24.31
C SER A 189 20.91 7.48 -25.39
N GLN A 190 21.02 6.19 -25.71
CA GLN A 190 20.16 5.55 -26.71
C GLN A 190 18.70 5.43 -26.25
N ALA A 191 18.45 5.22 -24.95
CA ALA A 191 17.12 5.23 -24.35
C ALA A 191 16.46 6.60 -24.53
N LEU A 192 17.16 7.69 -24.17
CA LEU A 192 16.68 9.07 -24.34
C LEU A 192 16.42 9.42 -25.82
N THR A 193 17.31 9.01 -26.71
CA THR A 193 17.10 9.15 -28.16
C THR A 193 15.84 8.43 -28.63
N THR A 194 15.53 7.27 -28.03
CA THR A 194 14.32 6.50 -28.35
C THR A 194 13.06 7.16 -27.77
N CYS A 195 13.12 7.76 -26.58
CA CYS A 195 12.04 8.62 -26.05
C CYS A 195 11.72 9.76 -27.01
N ARG A 196 12.73 10.44 -27.57
CA ARG A 196 12.53 11.47 -28.60
C ARG A 196 11.80 10.92 -29.83
N ARG A 197 12.26 9.79 -30.36
CA ARG A 197 11.63 9.14 -31.52
C ARG A 197 10.19 8.71 -31.24
N LEU A 198 9.88 8.36 -30.00
CA LEU A 198 8.51 8.06 -29.57
C LEU A 198 7.64 9.32 -29.64
N ILE A 199 8.13 10.48 -29.16
CA ILE A 199 7.45 11.77 -29.29
C ILE A 199 7.22 12.13 -30.77
N ASP A 200 8.23 11.96 -31.62
CA ASP A 200 8.15 12.24 -33.05
C ASP A 200 7.05 11.41 -33.72
N SER A 201 7.05 10.09 -33.48
CA SER A 201 6.06 9.17 -34.08
C SER A 201 4.64 9.45 -33.59
N SER A 202 4.47 9.79 -32.32
CA SER A 202 3.17 10.19 -31.79
C SER A 202 2.67 11.47 -32.45
N ALA A 203 3.56 12.45 -32.69
CA ALA A 203 3.20 13.68 -33.40
C ALA A 203 2.80 13.41 -34.85
N ASP A 204 3.56 12.57 -35.56
CA ASP A 204 3.27 12.18 -36.93
C ASP A 204 1.90 11.50 -37.06
N TYR A 205 1.51 10.70 -36.07
CA TYR A 205 0.21 10.04 -36.05
C TYR A 205 -0.95 11.00 -35.76
N VAL A 206 -0.86 11.78 -34.67
CA VAL A 206 -2.00 12.60 -34.22
C VAL A 206 -2.20 13.87 -35.05
N PHE A 207 -1.13 14.35 -35.68
CA PHE A 207 -1.14 15.55 -36.49
C PHE A 207 -0.04 15.49 -37.56
N PRO A 208 -0.31 14.85 -38.71
CA PRO A 208 0.64 14.76 -39.81
C PRO A 208 1.17 16.14 -40.24
N ALA A 209 2.43 16.18 -40.68
CA ALA A 209 3.05 17.42 -41.12
C ALA A 209 2.33 17.99 -42.35
N ARG A 210 2.18 19.32 -42.39
CA ARG A 210 1.58 20.04 -43.51
C ARG A 210 2.20 21.42 -43.67
N ASP A 211 2.13 21.96 -44.89
CA ASP A 211 2.72 23.26 -45.22
C ASP A 211 1.90 24.43 -44.68
N GLU A 212 0.58 24.26 -44.60
CA GLU A 212 -0.32 25.30 -44.10
C GLU A 212 -0.27 25.43 -42.57
N PRO A 213 -0.07 26.65 -42.03
CA PRO A 213 -0.05 26.87 -40.61
C PRO A 213 -1.40 26.49 -39.96
N TYR A 214 -1.35 26.02 -38.72
CA TYR A 214 -2.53 25.73 -37.92
C TYR A 214 -2.90 26.93 -37.05
N LYS A 215 -4.13 27.42 -37.19
CA LYS A 215 -4.62 28.57 -36.43
C LYS A 215 -5.23 28.14 -35.11
N ILE A 216 -4.63 28.57 -33.99
CA ILE A 216 -5.23 28.44 -32.66
C ILE A 216 -6.14 29.67 -32.45
N ARG A 217 -7.34 29.66 -33.04
CA ARG A 217 -8.30 30.78 -33.01
C ARG A 217 -7.60 32.14 -33.24
N ASP A 218 -7.88 33.14 -32.39
CA ASP A 218 -7.28 34.49 -32.44
C ASP A 218 -5.94 34.61 -31.69
N GLU A 219 -5.33 33.50 -31.24
CA GLU A 219 -4.14 33.54 -30.40
C GLU A 219 -2.84 33.56 -31.24
N VAL A 220 -2.56 32.50 -32.03
CA VAL A 220 -1.28 32.31 -32.75
C VAL A 220 -1.42 31.35 -33.95
N ASP A 221 -0.74 31.66 -35.06
CA ASP A 221 -0.53 30.75 -36.18
C ASP A 221 0.69 29.84 -35.92
N LEU A 222 0.47 28.52 -35.80
CA LEU A 222 1.53 27.54 -35.59
C LEU A 222 2.03 26.96 -36.92
N LYS A 223 3.34 27.02 -37.15
CA LYS A 223 3.98 26.20 -38.18
C LYS A 223 3.94 24.73 -37.75
N VAL A 224 3.40 23.87 -38.61
CA VAL A 224 3.15 22.43 -38.37
C VAL A 224 3.83 21.55 -39.42
N GLY A 225 5.02 21.96 -39.85
CA GLY A 225 5.85 21.19 -40.77
C GLY A 225 6.59 20.03 -40.10
N PRO A 226 7.41 19.27 -40.85
CA PRO A 226 8.06 18.06 -40.36
C PRO A 226 8.97 18.27 -39.13
N GLN A 227 9.65 19.42 -39.06
CA GLN A 227 10.56 19.75 -37.96
C GLN A 227 9.83 20.27 -36.71
N GLN A 228 8.55 20.60 -36.82
CA GLN A 228 7.78 21.30 -35.79
C GLN A 228 6.96 20.31 -34.95
N VAL A 229 7.60 19.22 -34.50
CA VAL A 229 7.01 18.12 -33.72
C VAL A 229 6.18 18.64 -32.53
N LEU A 230 6.75 19.52 -31.70
CA LEU A 230 6.07 20.07 -30.53
C LEU A 230 4.85 20.92 -30.89
N ASN A 231 4.91 21.69 -31.98
CA ASN A 231 3.77 22.49 -32.45
C ASN A 231 2.65 21.60 -32.98
N ARG A 232 2.99 20.47 -33.61
CA ARG A 232 2.02 19.48 -34.11
C ARG A 232 1.24 18.83 -32.96
N LEU A 233 1.94 18.45 -31.88
CA LEU A 233 1.28 18.00 -30.64
C LEU A 233 0.42 19.10 -30.01
N GLN A 234 0.90 20.35 -29.98
CA GLN A 234 0.10 21.47 -29.50
C GLN A 234 -1.16 21.70 -30.36
N ALA A 235 -1.06 21.59 -31.68
CA ALA A 235 -2.18 21.72 -32.60
C ALA A 235 -3.23 20.63 -32.36
N HIS A 236 -2.80 19.38 -32.16
CA HIS A 236 -3.68 18.27 -31.81
C HIS A 236 -4.43 18.49 -30.49
N THR A 237 -3.73 18.91 -29.42
CA THR A 237 -4.39 19.18 -28.14
C THR A 237 -5.45 20.28 -28.24
N HIS A 238 -5.23 21.29 -29.09
CA HIS A 238 -6.22 22.31 -29.39
C HIS A 238 -7.38 21.76 -30.22
N ALA A 239 -7.11 20.94 -31.23
CA ALA A 239 -8.14 20.32 -32.08
C ALA A 239 -9.08 19.43 -31.26
N CYS A 240 -8.57 18.76 -30.23
CA CYS A 240 -9.36 17.95 -29.30
C CYS A 240 -10.06 18.75 -28.20
N GLY A 241 -10.02 20.10 -28.24
CA GLY A 241 -10.74 20.95 -27.30
C GLY A 241 -10.16 21.00 -25.88
N ALA A 242 -8.88 20.64 -25.68
CA ALA A 242 -8.26 20.75 -24.36
C ALA A 242 -8.22 22.21 -23.87
N SER A 243 -8.48 22.40 -22.57
CA SER A 243 -8.46 23.72 -21.95
C SER A 243 -7.09 24.40 -22.11
N LYS A 244 -7.06 25.74 -22.13
CA LYS A 244 -5.83 26.52 -22.28
C LYS A 244 -4.77 26.14 -21.25
N SER A 245 -5.15 26.03 -19.97
CA SER A 245 -4.24 25.63 -18.89
C SER A 245 -3.63 24.23 -19.10
N ARG A 246 -4.43 23.27 -19.58
CA ARG A 246 -3.98 21.91 -19.88
C ARG A 246 -3.00 21.90 -21.07
N ARG A 247 -3.31 22.65 -22.13
CA ARG A 247 -2.43 22.82 -23.30
C ARG A 247 -1.09 23.46 -22.92
N ASP A 248 -1.12 24.52 -22.11
CA ASP A 248 0.10 25.24 -21.68
C ASP A 248 0.98 24.38 -20.76
N ARG A 249 0.37 23.52 -19.92
CA ARG A 249 1.12 22.52 -19.13
C ARG A 249 1.79 21.50 -20.05
N LEU A 250 1.02 20.83 -20.91
CA LEU A 250 1.53 19.81 -21.82
C LEU A 250 2.62 20.35 -22.75
N ARG A 251 2.46 21.57 -23.27
CA ARG A 251 3.49 22.24 -24.08
C ARG A 251 4.80 22.41 -23.32
N ARG A 252 4.76 22.91 -22.09
CA ARG A 252 5.98 23.09 -21.25
C ARG A 252 6.63 21.76 -20.93
N THR A 253 5.84 20.77 -20.54
CA THR A 253 6.30 19.40 -20.24
C THR A 253 6.98 18.79 -21.45
N LEU A 254 6.35 18.79 -22.63
CA LEU A 254 6.95 18.24 -23.84
C LEU A 254 8.19 19.02 -24.29
N PHE A 255 8.22 20.33 -24.13
CA PHE A 255 9.39 21.14 -24.47
C PHE A 255 10.60 20.74 -23.62
N ASP A 256 10.42 20.61 -22.31
CA ASP A 256 11.47 20.16 -21.39
C ASP A 256 11.92 18.72 -21.71
N LEU A 257 10.98 17.79 -21.82
CA LEU A 257 11.28 16.39 -22.12
C LEU A 257 11.99 16.23 -23.47
N TYR A 258 11.55 16.93 -24.50
CA TYR A 258 12.17 16.87 -25.83
C TYR A 258 13.59 17.46 -25.80
N GLY A 259 13.80 18.53 -25.04
CA GLY A 259 15.14 19.11 -24.81
C GLY A 259 16.07 18.12 -24.11
N ARG A 260 15.62 17.50 -23.01
CA ARG A 260 16.38 16.52 -22.24
C ARG A 260 16.68 15.25 -23.03
N CYS A 261 15.71 14.74 -23.80
CA CYS A 261 15.92 13.61 -24.69
C CYS A 261 16.91 13.92 -25.83
N SER A 262 17.05 15.20 -26.21
CA SER A 262 17.96 15.66 -27.26
C SER A 262 19.37 15.98 -26.76
N ALA A 263 19.53 16.26 -25.47
CA ALA A 263 20.82 16.58 -24.85
C ALA A 263 21.66 15.34 -24.51
N GLY A 264 21.11 14.13 -24.72
CA GLY A 264 21.60 12.84 -24.22
C GLY A 264 23.00 12.39 -24.65
N THR A 265 23.79 13.20 -25.36
CA THR A 265 25.19 12.89 -25.69
C THR A 265 26.21 13.77 -24.96
N HIS A 266 25.79 14.82 -24.25
CA HIS A 266 26.71 15.79 -23.63
C HIS A 266 26.39 16.17 -22.18
N ALA A 267 25.19 15.88 -21.68
CA ALA A 267 24.84 16.05 -20.27
C ALA A 267 24.99 14.71 -19.54
N GLU A 268 25.70 14.68 -18.40
CA GLU A 268 25.76 13.52 -17.50
C GLU A 268 24.36 13.25 -16.90
N VAL A 269 23.47 12.62 -17.67
CA VAL A 269 22.15 12.19 -17.18
C VAL A 269 22.32 10.86 -16.47
N THR A 270 21.92 10.80 -15.21
CA THR A 270 21.97 9.56 -14.42
C THR A 270 20.92 8.55 -14.88
N ILE A 271 21.12 7.26 -14.59
CA ILE A 271 20.14 6.21 -14.90
C ILE A 271 18.78 6.52 -14.26
N ASP A 272 18.77 6.95 -13.01
CA ASP A 272 17.53 7.27 -12.29
C ASP A 272 16.84 8.49 -12.90
N GLU A 273 17.60 9.51 -13.29
CA GLU A 273 17.05 10.66 -14.02
C GLU A 273 16.44 10.23 -15.37
N ALA A 274 17.12 9.35 -16.12
CA ALA A 274 16.64 8.84 -17.39
C ALA A 274 15.33 8.02 -17.24
N ARG A 275 15.20 7.24 -16.15
CA ARG A 275 13.96 6.55 -15.80
C ARG A 275 12.81 7.52 -15.56
N PHE A 276 13.04 8.62 -14.84
CA PHE A 276 12.03 9.66 -14.66
C PHE A 276 11.67 10.37 -15.96
N ILE A 277 12.64 10.66 -16.84
CA ILE A 277 12.37 11.23 -18.17
C ILE A 277 11.49 10.29 -18.99
N PHE A 278 11.79 8.99 -18.99
CA PHE A 278 10.97 7.99 -19.67
C PHE A 278 9.54 7.96 -19.12
N LEU A 279 9.36 7.84 -17.80
CA LEU A 279 8.03 7.82 -17.17
C LEU A 279 7.22 9.09 -17.47
N GLN A 280 7.86 10.26 -17.41
CA GLN A 280 7.19 11.52 -17.75
C GLN A 280 6.82 11.61 -19.23
N THR A 281 7.68 11.11 -20.12
CA THR A 281 7.39 11.02 -21.57
C THR A 281 6.23 10.09 -21.83
N TYR A 282 6.23 8.92 -21.19
CA TYR A 282 5.17 7.92 -21.27
C TYR A 282 3.82 8.52 -20.85
N ILE A 283 3.75 9.13 -19.66
CA ILE A 283 2.51 9.74 -19.14
C ILE A 283 2.06 10.93 -20.01
N ALA A 284 2.98 11.81 -20.42
CA ALA A 284 2.63 12.99 -21.22
C ALA A 284 2.09 12.62 -22.61
N LEU A 285 2.70 11.62 -23.28
CA LEU A 285 2.21 11.11 -24.55
C LEU A 285 0.87 10.39 -24.37
N GLY A 286 0.75 9.58 -23.34
CA GLY A 286 -0.49 8.94 -22.96
C GLY A 286 -1.64 9.93 -22.76
N GLU A 287 -1.39 11.02 -22.04
CA GLU A 287 -2.37 12.08 -21.86
C GLU A 287 -2.80 12.72 -23.19
N ILE A 288 -1.87 12.94 -24.12
CA ILE A 288 -2.15 13.55 -25.43
C ILE A 288 -2.93 12.60 -26.33
N LEU A 289 -2.51 11.34 -26.41
CA LEU A 289 -3.09 10.33 -27.30
C LEU A 289 -4.49 9.89 -26.85
N THR A 290 -4.77 9.99 -25.56
CA THR A 290 -6.10 9.72 -25.00
C THR A 290 -7.04 10.93 -25.08
N LEU A 291 -6.58 12.09 -25.57
CA LEU A 291 -7.48 13.19 -25.88
C LEU A 291 -8.40 12.77 -27.03
N SER A 292 -9.66 12.54 -26.70
CA SER A 292 -10.68 12.31 -27.71
C SER A 292 -11.14 13.66 -28.25
N ALA A 293 -11.32 13.75 -29.57
CA ALA A 293 -12.06 14.86 -30.14
C ALA A 293 -13.47 14.89 -29.53
N PRO A 294 -14.04 16.07 -29.22
CA PRO A 294 -15.46 16.14 -28.86
C PRO A 294 -16.26 15.49 -29.98
N GLU A 295 -17.16 14.57 -29.62
CA GLU A 295 -18.12 14.01 -30.58
C GLU A 295 -18.75 15.19 -31.32
N VAL A 296 -18.59 15.20 -32.64
CA VAL A 296 -19.36 16.10 -33.50
C VAL A 296 -20.81 15.67 -33.28
N GLY A 297 -21.51 16.40 -32.41
CA GLY A 297 -22.93 16.24 -32.21
C GLY A 297 -23.59 16.31 -33.58
N ASN A 298 -24.16 15.19 -34.03
CA ASN A 298 -25.14 15.20 -35.09
C ASN A 298 -26.32 16.04 -34.57
N SER A 299 -26.45 17.28 -35.05
CA SER A 299 -27.67 18.00 -35.47
C SER A 299 -27.48 19.51 -35.35
#